data_AF-A0A2N5E5V0-F1
#
_entry.id   AF-A0A2N5E5V0-F1
#
_cell.length_a   1.000
_cell.length_b   1.000
_cell.length_c   1.000
_cell.angle_alpha   90.00
_cell.angle_beta   90.00
_cell.angle_gamma   90.00
#
_symmetry.space_group_name_H-M   'P 1'
#
loop_
_entity.id
_entity.type
_entity.pdbx_description
1 polymer ?
#
loop_
_entity_poly.entity_id
_entity_poly.type
_entity_poly.pdbx_seq_one_letter_code
_entity_poly.pdbx_strand_id
1 'polypeptide(L)'
;MKAKAILLASVLLVGCQASRHDATPPLQHAQSLSSAGQSEAGEYTGAGRETTARWLDNNDNLAQQEDLWNFISDELKMEVPENSRIREQKKRYLKQKSYLHDVTLRAEPYMYWIVEQIKQRKMPMELVLLPIVESAFDPKATSAANAAGLWQIVPSTGRTYGLKQNQWYDGRRDVVASTTAALDMMQRLNRMFDGDWLLTVAAYNSGEGRVLQAIKANKAKGRPIDFWALALPRETSIYVPKMLALSDILKHSKQYGIRLPKTNESRALARVEIGQQMQLTQAAEMAGMSLTKLKSFNTGYKQGVTAPNGPHYILVPKAHADQLKDSLADSDIAAVETKLAKNSAASGSSYTVRPGDTLSAIATRLNVKTSDLQRWNNLGRSSTVKVGQNLQTADSTSTGTTAANSITYQVRKGDSLASIARRHGVNISDVMRWNSASNNLQPGDKLTLFVNNKLTPDT
;
A
#
# COMPACT_ATOMS: atom_id res chain seq x y z
N MET A 1 -40.26 -57.18 11.39
CA MET A 1 -40.34 -55.80 10.86
C MET A 1 -40.92 -54.92 11.97
N LYS A 2 -40.33 -53.87 12.53
CA LYS A 2 -39.10 -53.10 12.33
C LYS A 2 -38.64 -52.64 13.73
N ALA A 3 -37.36 -52.84 14.06
CA ALA A 3 -36.72 -52.22 15.21
C ALA A 3 -36.28 -50.79 14.82
N LYS A 4 -36.49 -49.80 15.69
CA LYS A 4 -35.85 -48.48 15.58
C LYS A 4 -34.81 -48.36 16.69
N ALA A 5 -33.55 -48.35 16.26
CA ALA A 5 -32.40 -48.12 17.12
C ALA A 5 -32.31 -46.65 17.53
N ILE A 6 -32.08 -46.41 18.81
CA ILE A 6 -31.69 -45.12 19.38
C ILE A 6 -30.16 -45.11 19.41
N LEU A 7 -29.55 -44.25 18.60
CA LEU A 7 -28.12 -43.97 18.63
C LEU A 7 -27.89 -42.75 19.54
N LEU A 8 -27.46 -43.04 20.77
CA LEU A 8 -26.79 -42.10 21.66
C LEU A 8 -25.34 -41.96 21.18
N ALA A 9 -24.97 -40.79 20.64
CA ALA A 9 -23.59 -40.46 20.33
C ALA A 9 -22.97 -39.74 21.53
N SER A 10 -22.12 -40.47 22.22
CA SER A 10 -21.31 -40.06 23.36
C SER A 10 -20.32 -38.95 22.98
N VAL A 11 -20.30 -37.88 23.78
CA VAL A 11 -19.29 -36.82 23.73
C VAL A 11 -17.97 -37.38 24.29
N LEU A 12 -16.98 -37.58 23.44
CA LEU A 12 -15.60 -37.85 23.84
C LEU A 12 -14.89 -36.52 24.15
N LEU A 13 -14.59 -36.32 25.42
CA LEU A 13 -13.60 -35.37 25.92
C LEU A 13 -12.22 -35.79 25.42
N VAL A 14 -11.55 -34.90 24.67
CA VAL A 14 -10.10 -34.95 24.48
C VAL A 14 -9.53 -33.68 25.07
N GLY A 15 -8.81 -33.84 26.18
CA GLY A 15 -7.92 -32.82 26.71
C GLY A 15 -6.63 -32.81 25.91
N CYS A 16 -6.14 -31.61 25.59
CA CYS A 16 -4.74 -31.37 25.28
C CYS A 16 -4.29 -30.13 26.07
N GLN A 17 -3.32 -30.33 26.97
CA GLN A 17 -2.42 -29.27 27.38
C GLN A 17 -1.56 -28.85 26.18
N ALA A 18 -1.49 -27.55 25.90
CA ALA A 18 -0.41 -26.97 25.12
C ALA A 18 -0.23 -25.50 25.52
N SER A 19 0.86 -25.25 26.23
CA SER A 19 1.42 -23.92 26.46
C SER A 19 2.37 -23.59 25.32
N ARG A 20 2.13 -22.47 24.62
CA ARG A 20 3.10 -21.45 24.13
C ARG A 20 2.47 -20.67 22.95
N HIS A 21 2.64 -19.34 23.03
CA HIS A 21 2.38 -18.30 22.04
C HIS A 21 1.64 -18.67 20.75
N ASP A 22 0.38 -18.24 20.65
CA ASP A 22 -0.24 -17.92 19.37
C ASP A 22 -1.16 -16.71 19.53
N ALA A 23 -0.65 -15.54 19.12
CA ALA A 23 -1.49 -14.41 18.77
C ALA A 23 -2.04 -14.67 17.35
N THR A 24 -3.05 -15.54 17.24
CA THR A 24 -3.80 -15.71 16.00
C THR A 24 -4.74 -14.52 15.81
N PRO A 25 -4.70 -13.81 14.66
CA PRO A 25 -5.72 -12.82 14.34
C PRO A 25 -7.09 -13.52 14.20
N PRO A 26 -8.19 -12.95 14.72
CA PRO A 26 -9.49 -13.60 14.70
C PRO A 26 -10.09 -13.71 13.28
N LEU A 27 -10.85 -14.79 13.08
CA LEU A 27 -11.56 -15.14 11.85
C LEU A 27 -12.75 -14.20 11.57
N GLN A 28 -12.51 -13.08 10.89
CA GLN A 28 -13.58 -12.24 10.35
C GLN A 28 -14.50 -13.04 9.41
N HIS A 29 -15.77 -13.25 9.78
CA HIS A 29 -16.79 -13.81 8.89
C HIS A 29 -17.36 -12.72 7.98
N ALA A 30 -16.58 -12.33 6.95
CA ALA A 30 -17.05 -11.41 5.94
C ALA A 30 -18.01 -12.11 4.97
N GLN A 31 -19.31 -11.89 5.16
CA GLN A 31 -20.28 -12.18 4.12
C GLN A 31 -20.21 -11.08 3.05
N SER A 32 -20.33 -11.50 1.79
CA SER A 32 -20.58 -10.62 0.64
C SER A 32 -21.67 -9.61 1.00
N LEU A 33 -21.34 -8.31 0.98
CA LEU A 33 -22.36 -7.26 1.02
C LEU A 33 -23.37 -7.53 -0.10
N SER A 34 -24.66 -7.46 0.21
CA SER A 34 -25.76 -7.69 -0.72
C SER A 34 -25.63 -6.77 -1.93
N SER A 35 -25.99 -7.26 -3.12
CA SER A 35 -25.90 -6.56 -4.42
C SER A 35 -26.70 -5.25 -4.54
N ALA A 36 -27.41 -4.83 -3.51
CA ALA A 36 -28.25 -3.62 -3.50
C ALA A 36 -27.45 -2.29 -3.47
N GLY A 37 -26.12 -2.33 -3.27
CA GLY A 37 -25.29 -1.13 -3.11
C GLY A 37 -24.43 -0.71 -4.31
N GLN A 38 -24.58 -1.35 -5.48
CA GLN A 38 -23.72 -1.05 -6.64
C GLN A 38 -23.96 0.35 -7.25
N SER A 39 -25.14 0.96 -7.02
CA SER A 39 -25.49 2.27 -7.59
C SER A 39 -25.00 3.47 -6.77
N GLU A 40 -24.85 3.36 -5.44
CA GLU A 40 -24.47 4.50 -4.59
C GLU A 40 -22.96 4.63 -4.37
N ALA A 41 -22.19 3.53 -4.52
CA ALA A 41 -20.72 3.58 -4.40
C ALA A 41 -20.05 4.36 -5.55
N GLY A 42 -20.72 4.45 -6.71
CA GLY A 42 -20.24 5.19 -7.88
C GLY A 42 -20.28 6.71 -7.72
N GLU A 43 -21.06 7.24 -6.79
CA GLU A 43 -21.17 8.69 -6.56
C GLU A 43 -19.97 9.26 -5.78
N TYR A 44 -19.22 8.40 -5.06
CA TYR A 44 -18.04 8.76 -4.27
C TYR A 44 -16.71 8.63 -5.03
N THR A 45 -16.72 8.05 -6.24
CA THR A 45 -15.51 7.89 -7.07
C THR A 45 -15.25 9.08 -8.01
N GLY A 46 -16.13 10.09 -8.01
CA GLY A 46 -16.10 11.22 -8.95
C GLY A 46 -15.28 12.45 -8.55
N ALA A 47 -14.73 12.53 -7.33
CA ALA A 47 -13.94 13.67 -6.90
C ALA A 47 -12.42 13.42 -7.07
N GLY A 48 -12.01 13.17 -8.31
CA GLY A 48 -10.63 13.34 -8.73
C GLY A 48 -10.29 14.82 -8.80
N ARG A 49 -9.82 15.41 -7.69
CA ARG A 49 -9.09 16.69 -7.67
C ARG A 49 -8.20 16.73 -6.42
N GLU A 50 -6.89 16.66 -6.66
CA GLU A 50 -5.82 17.10 -5.75
C GLU A 50 -5.94 16.65 -4.29
N THR A 51 -5.58 15.38 -4.04
CA THR A 51 -5.22 14.89 -2.70
C THR A 51 -3.70 14.84 -2.56
N THR A 52 -3.02 15.95 -2.84
CA THR A 52 -1.86 16.31 -2.03
C THR A 52 -2.35 16.37 -0.60
N ALA A 53 -1.63 15.77 0.35
CA ALA A 53 -1.90 15.97 1.77
C ALA A 53 -1.92 17.49 2.00
N ARG A 54 -3.09 18.11 2.16
CA ARG A 54 -3.21 19.57 2.35
C ARG A 54 -2.55 20.03 3.65
N TRP A 55 -2.17 19.09 4.52
CA TRP A 55 -1.21 19.31 5.61
C TRP A 55 0.18 19.78 5.15
N LEU A 56 0.57 19.59 3.88
CA LEU A 56 1.80 20.15 3.32
C LEU A 56 1.68 21.62 2.90
N ASP A 57 0.48 22.11 2.54
CA ASP A 57 0.29 23.47 2.02
C ASP A 57 -0.36 24.43 3.02
N ASN A 58 -1.12 23.93 3.99
CA ASN A 58 -1.80 24.79 4.96
C ASN A 58 -1.04 24.84 6.29
N ASN A 59 -0.55 26.04 6.61
CA ASN A 59 -0.15 26.51 7.95
C ASN A 59 -1.33 26.52 8.96
N ASP A 60 -2.22 25.52 8.93
CA ASP A 60 -3.41 25.45 9.78
C ASP A 60 -3.18 24.52 10.99
N ASN A 61 -2.77 25.15 12.10
CA ASN A 61 -3.09 24.88 13.52
C ASN A 61 -2.97 23.47 14.15
N LEU A 62 -2.71 22.38 13.42
CA LEU A 62 -2.23 21.12 14.02
C LEU A 62 -0.71 21.16 14.25
N ALA A 63 0.02 21.90 13.41
CA ALA A 63 1.47 22.10 13.50
C ALA A 63 1.93 22.86 14.76
N GLN A 64 1.00 23.45 15.52
CA GLN A 64 1.26 24.09 16.81
C GLN A 64 0.88 23.21 18.02
N GLN A 65 0.20 22.09 17.82
CA GLN A 65 -0.10 21.15 18.90
C GLN A 65 1.02 20.12 18.95
N GLU A 66 2.01 20.36 19.81
CA GLU A 66 3.26 19.58 19.98
C GLU A 66 3.09 18.07 20.27
N ASP A 67 1.87 17.50 20.23
CA ASP A 67 1.63 16.09 20.53
C ASP A 67 0.35 15.53 19.85
N LEU A 68 0.52 14.90 18.68
CA LEU A 68 -0.47 14.05 18.00
C LEU A 68 -1.28 13.15 18.95
N TRP A 69 -0.65 12.52 19.94
CA TRP A 69 -1.36 11.59 20.83
C TRP A 69 -2.21 12.32 21.86
N ASN A 70 -1.79 13.50 22.31
CA ASN A 70 -2.65 14.38 23.12
C ASN A 70 -3.82 14.90 22.29
N PHE A 71 -3.58 15.33 21.04
CA PHE A 71 -4.66 15.75 20.14
C PHE A 71 -5.69 14.63 19.93
N ILE A 72 -5.24 13.41 19.62
CA ILE A 72 -6.15 12.26 19.48
C ILE A 72 -6.92 12.06 20.78
N SER A 73 -6.22 12.03 21.92
CA SER A 73 -6.81 11.85 23.25
C SER A 73 -7.94 12.87 23.53
N ASP A 74 -7.73 14.14 23.20
CA ASP A 74 -8.69 15.22 23.42
C ASP A 74 -9.91 15.11 22.47
N GLU A 75 -9.71 14.58 21.26
CA GLU A 75 -10.77 14.38 20.27
C GLU A 75 -11.54 13.06 20.43
N LEU A 76 -11.12 12.17 21.34
CA LEU A 76 -11.91 11.00 21.73
C LEU A 76 -13.13 11.43 22.57
N LYS A 77 -14.28 11.56 21.91
CA LYS A 77 -15.52 12.19 22.42
C LYS A 77 -16.69 11.22 22.56
N MET A 78 -16.63 10.00 22.04
CA MET A 78 -17.67 9.00 22.26
C MET A 78 -17.78 8.67 23.75
N GLU A 79 -19.02 8.56 24.23
CA GLU A 79 -19.30 8.10 25.57
C GLU A 79 -18.86 6.64 25.75
N VAL A 80 -18.18 6.36 26.85
CA VAL A 80 -17.79 5.01 27.25
C VAL A 80 -18.71 4.58 28.40
N PRO A 81 -19.81 3.86 28.14
CA PRO A 81 -20.76 3.50 29.19
C PRO A 81 -20.16 2.47 30.14
N GLU A 82 -20.66 2.43 31.37
CA GLU A 82 -20.31 1.36 32.31
C GLU A 82 -20.87 0.01 31.84
N ASN A 83 -20.01 -0.79 31.19
CA ASN A 83 -20.37 -2.07 30.61
C ASN A 83 -19.35 -3.15 30.94
N SER A 84 -19.83 -4.34 31.33
CA SER A 84 -18.96 -5.48 31.68
C SER A 84 -18.05 -5.90 30.51
N ARG A 85 -18.53 -5.82 29.26
CA ARG A 85 -17.75 -6.16 28.06
C ARG A 85 -16.58 -5.21 27.85
N ILE A 86 -16.77 -3.91 28.13
CA ILE A 86 -15.73 -2.88 28.06
C ILE A 86 -14.72 -3.09 29.19
N ARG A 87 -15.19 -3.29 30.43
CA ARG A 87 -14.31 -3.55 31.58
C ARG A 87 -13.41 -4.77 31.36
N GLU A 88 -13.93 -5.82 30.75
CA GLU A 88 -13.13 -7.00 30.40
C GLU A 88 -12.05 -6.69 29.37
N GLN A 89 -12.35 -5.90 28.32
CA GLN A 89 -11.34 -5.52 27.33
C GLN A 89 -10.28 -4.59 27.93
N LYS A 90 -10.68 -3.63 28.78
CA LYS A 90 -9.74 -2.79 29.52
C LYS A 90 -8.75 -3.62 30.33
N LYS A 91 -9.25 -4.60 31.10
CA LYS A 91 -8.39 -5.51 31.87
C LYS A 91 -7.42 -6.28 30.98
N ARG A 92 -7.82 -6.69 29.78
CA ARG A 92 -6.94 -7.39 28.83
C ARG A 92 -5.82 -6.48 28.32
N TYR A 93 -6.15 -5.27 27.86
CA TYR A 93 -5.13 -4.32 27.39
C TYR A 93 -4.16 -3.91 28.49
N LEU A 94 -4.67 -3.64 29.70
CA LEU A 94 -3.82 -3.22 30.82
C LEU A 94 -2.93 -4.33 31.39
N LYS A 95 -3.22 -5.60 31.13
CA LYS A 95 -2.31 -6.72 31.42
C LYS A 95 -1.10 -6.75 30.48
N GLN A 96 -1.21 -6.18 29.29
CA GLN A 96 -0.18 -6.15 28.26
C GLN A 96 0.20 -4.70 27.93
N LYS A 97 0.69 -3.94 28.93
CA LYS A 97 1.00 -2.52 28.73
C LYS A 97 2.04 -2.26 27.64
N SER A 98 3.00 -3.18 27.45
CA SER A 98 4.00 -3.10 26.37
C SER A 98 3.34 -3.14 24.99
N TYR A 99 2.31 -3.98 24.80
CA TYR A 99 1.57 -4.05 23.54
C TYR A 99 0.99 -2.69 23.13
N LEU A 100 0.44 -1.92 24.08
CA LEU A 100 -0.09 -0.59 23.80
C LEU A 100 1.00 0.41 23.39
N HIS A 101 2.18 0.33 24.01
CA HIS A 101 3.33 1.15 23.60
C HIS A 101 3.81 0.78 22.19
N ASP A 102 3.97 -0.52 21.91
CA ASP A 102 4.48 -1.01 20.64
C ASP A 102 3.52 -0.71 19.48
N VAL A 103 2.22 -0.86 19.71
CA VAL A 103 1.21 -0.62 18.66
C VAL A 103 1.05 0.88 18.38
N THR A 104 1.12 1.74 19.39
CA THR A 104 1.08 3.19 19.19
C THR A 104 2.34 3.69 18.48
N LEU A 105 3.53 3.17 18.84
CA LEU A 105 4.77 3.47 18.12
C LEU A 105 4.71 3.04 16.65
N ARG A 106 4.14 1.86 16.37
CA ARG A 106 3.95 1.37 14.99
C ARG A 106 2.93 2.21 14.22
N ALA A 107 1.89 2.68 14.89
CA ALA A 107 0.80 3.43 14.29
C ALA A 107 1.23 4.84 13.86
N GLU A 108 2.16 5.45 14.59
CA GLU A 108 2.55 6.86 14.44
C GLU A 108 2.74 7.33 12.99
N PRO A 109 3.52 6.64 12.10
CA PRO A 109 3.73 7.11 10.72
C PRO A 109 2.44 7.24 9.90
N TYR A 110 1.46 6.35 10.15
CA TYR A 110 0.18 6.29 9.44
C TYR A 110 -0.87 7.21 10.06
N MET A 111 -0.72 7.50 11.35
CA MET A 111 -1.74 8.14 12.16
C MET A 111 -2.03 9.58 11.71
N TYR A 112 -1.01 10.33 11.31
CA TYR A 112 -1.18 11.69 10.77
C TYR A 112 -2.16 11.71 9.59
N TRP A 113 -1.98 10.80 8.62
CA TRP A 113 -2.87 10.66 7.47
C TRP A 113 -4.29 10.28 7.89
N ILE A 114 -4.45 9.27 8.74
CA ILE A 114 -5.77 8.76 9.13
C ILE A 114 -6.55 9.81 9.94
N VAL A 115 -5.89 10.51 10.87
CA VAL A 115 -6.46 11.61 11.65
C VAL A 115 -6.94 12.73 10.73
N GLU A 116 -6.12 13.13 9.76
CA GLU A 116 -6.50 14.15 8.78
C GLU A 116 -7.76 13.74 8.01
N GLN A 117 -7.81 12.51 7.50
CA GLN A 117 -8.96 12.01 6.76
C GLN A 117 -10.24 12.01 7.62
N ILE A 118 -10.15 11.59 8.89
CA ILE A 118 -11.29 11.57 9.81
C ILE A 118 -11.77 13.00 10.11
N LYS A 119 -10.85 13.95 10.36
CA LYS A 119 -11.19 15.36 10.60
C LYS A 119 -11.88 15.99 9.38
N GLN A 120 -11.32 15.80 8.19
CA GLN A 120 -11.89 16.34 6.94
C GLN A 120 -13.30 15.83 6.69
N ARG A 121 -13.56 14.57 7.04
CA ARG A 121 -14.86 13.90 6.92
C ARG A 121 -15.82 14.19 8.07
N LYS A 122 -15.38 14.94 9.10
CA LYS A 122 -16.12 15.20 10.34
C LYS A 122 -16.63 13.92 11.01
N MET A 123 -15.82 12.87 10.96
CA MET A 123 -16.11 11.58 11.59
C MET A 123 -15.55 11.54 13.01
N PRO A 124 -16.04 10.68 13.90
CA PRO A 124 -15.51 10.53 15.25
C PRO A 124 -14.05 10.07 15.26
N MET A 125 -13.26 10.62 16.19
CA MET A 125 -11.82 10.30 16.28
C MET A 125 -11.57 8.85 16.69
N GLU A 126 -12.50 8.18 17.38
CA GLU A 126 -12.39 6.78 17.80
C GLU A 126 -12.10 5.83 16.65
N LEU A 127 -12.47 6.18 15.42
CA LEU A 127 -12.23 5.37 14.24
C LEU A 127 -10.73 5.18 13.93
N VAL A 128 -9.85 6.07 14.42
CA VAL A 128 -8.39 5.89 14.34
C VAL A 128 -7.89 4.65 15.09
N LEU A 129 -8.70 4.13 16.02
CA LEU A 129 -8.36 2.98 16.85
C LEU A 129 -8.70 1.65 16.17
N LEU A 130 -9.51 1.66 15.11
CA LEU A 130 -9.91 0.42 14.46
C LEU A 130 -8.74 -0.34 13.83
N PRO A 131 -7.75 0.30 13.15
CA PRO A 131 -6.56 -0.42 12.70
C PRO A 131 -5.72 -1.07 13.82
N ILE A 132 -5.82 -0.58 15.07
CA ILE A 132 -5.22 -1.26 16.24
C ILE A 132 -5.91 -2.61 16.47
N VAL A 133 -7.24 -2.60 16.45
CA VAL A 133 -8.08 -3.79 16.67
C VAL A 133 -7.96 -4.78 15.52
N GLU A 134 -7.83 -4.28 14.29
CA GLU A 134 -7.83 -5.09 13.07
C GLU A 134 -6.48 -5.77 12.79
N SER A 135 -5.40 -4.99 12.80
CA SER A 135 -4.09 -5.46 12.33
C SER A 135 -2.94 -5.12 13.28
N ALA A 136 -3.24 -4.46 14.41
CA ALA A 136 -2.24 -3.79 15.22
C ALA A 136 -1.33 -2.87 14.36
N PHE A 137 -1.91 -2.15 13.40
CA PHE A 137 -1.20 -1.30 12.45
C PHE A 137 -0.11 -2.01 11.61
N ASP A 138 -0.31 -3.29 11.29
CA ASP A 138 0.56 -4.00 10.35
C ASP A 138 -0.01 -3.96 8.91
N PRO A 139 0.59 -3.20 7.98
CA PRO A 139 0.12 -3.12 6.60
C PRO A 139 0.37 -4.41 5.79
N LYS A 140 1.12 -5.38 6.35
CA LYS A 140 1.32 -6.71 5.77
C LYS A 140 0.34 -7.77 6.31
N ALA A 141 -0.45 -7.43 7.34
CA ALA A 141 -1.38 -8.37 7.96
C ALA A 141 -2.35 -9.01 6.96
N THR A 142 -2.62 -10.29 7.16
CA THR A 142 -3.59 -11.07 6.38
C THR A 142 -4.35 -12.00 7.31
N SER A 143 -5.69 -11.94 7.31
CA SER A 143 -6.51 -12.87 8.09
C SER A 143 -6.74 -14.18 7.34
N ALA A 144 -7.25 -15.19 8.06
CA ALA A 144 -7.69 -16.44 7.45
C ALA A 144 -8.85 -16.27 6.45
N ALA A 145 -9.63 -15.18 6.56
CA ALA A 145 -10.64 -14.80 5.57
C ALA A 145 -10.06 -14.01 4.39
N ASN A 146 -8.73 -13.98 4.25
CA ASN A 146 -7.98 -13.17 3.29
C ASN A 146 -8.21 -11.66 3.41
N ALA A 147 -8.67 -11.17 4.56
CA ALA A 147 -8.71 -9.74 4.85
C ALA A 147 -7.27 -9.20 4.92
N ALA A 148 -7.00 -8.01 4.37
CA ALA A 148 -5.63 -7.54 4.20
C ALA A 148 -5.43 -6.08 4.63
N GLY A 149 -4.19 -5.78 5.05
CA GLY A 149 -3.71 -4.43 5.36
C GLY A 149 -4.20 -3.89 6.70
N LEU A 150 -4.01 -2.59 6.90
CA LEU A 150 -4.30 -1.90 8.17
C LEU A 150 -5.74 -2.10 8.62
N TRP A 151 -6.66 -1.97 7.67
CA TRP A 151 -8.11 -1.99 7.87
C TRP A 151 -8.73 -3.39 7.77
N GLN A 152 -7.91 -4.42 7.50
CA GLN A 152 -8.37 -5.80 7.27
C GLN A 152 -9.58 -5.85 6.33
N ILE A 153 -9.40 -5.35 5.10
CA ILE A 153 -10.46 -5.35 4.09
C ILE A 153 -10.42 -6.67 3.33
N VAL A 154 -11.55 -7.37 3.23
CA VAL A 154 -11.66 -8.60 2.43
C VAL A 154 -11.69 -8.32 0.92
N PRO A 155 -11.30 -9.28 0.06
CA PRO A 155 -11.14 -9.04 -1.37
C PRO A 155 -12.40 -8.51 -2.08
N SER A 156 -13.57 -9.08 -1.77
CA SER A 156 -14.86 -8.68 -2.36
C SER A 156 -15.22 -7.24 -2.01
N THR A 157 -15.22 -6.90 -0.73
CA THR A 157 -15.46 -5.54 -0.23
C THR A 157 -14.47 -4.56 -0.83
N GLY A 158 -13.18 -4.91 -0.88
CA GLY A 158 -12.17 -4.05 -1.50
C GLY A 158 -12.51 -3.71 -2.96
N ARG A 159 -12.94 -4.69 -3.76
CA ARG A 159 -13.37 -4.43 -5.15
C ARG A 159 -14.61 -3.53 -5.21
N THR A 160 -15.58 -3.75 -4.34
CA THR A 160 -16.78 -2.90 -4.24
C THR A 160 -16.44 -1.43 -3.97
N TYR A 161 -15.40 -1.17 -3.17
CA TYR A 161 -14.91 0.17 -2.85
C TYR A 161 -13.73 0.62 -3.73
N GLY A 162 -13.58 0.05 -4.93
CA GLY A 162 -12.61 0.52 -5.92
C GLY A 162 -11.15 0.17 -5.64
N LEU A 163 -10.86 -0.67 -4.64
CA LEU A 163 -9.49 -1.13 -4.37
C LEU A 163 -9.06 -2.13 -5.44
N LYS A 164 -8.21 -1.64 -6.35
CA LYS A 164 -7.57 -2.44 -7.42
C LYS A 164 -6.81 -3.62 -6.82
N GLN A 165 -7.04 -4.81 -7.36
CA GLN A 165 -6.38 -6.06 -6.96
C GLN A 165 -5.94 -6.80 -8.21
N ASN A 166 -4.63 -6.91 -8.43
CA ASN A 166 -4.05 -7.63 -9.56
C ASN A 166 -2.66 -8.20 -9.20
N GLN A 167 -1.91 -8.66 -10.21
CA GLN A 167 -0.57 -9.24 -10.00
C GLN A 167 0.48 -8.21 -9.54
N TRP A 168 0.27 -6.93 -9.83
CA TRP A 168 1.19 -5.83 -9.54
C TRP A 168 0.84 -5.10 -8.23
N TYR A 169 -0.45 -5.00 -7.92
CA TYR A 169 -0.95 -4.13 -6.85
C TYR A 169 -2.13 -4.74 -6.09
N ASP A 170 -2.14 -4.57 -4.76
CA ASP A 170 -3.26 -4.87 -3.87
C ASP A 170 -3.60 -3.64 -3.02
N GLY A 171 -4.60 -2.87 -3.46
CA GLY A 171 -5.00 -1.61 -2.82
C GLY A 171 -5.52 -1.75 -1.40
N ARG A 172 -5.80 -2.97 -0.92
CA ARG A 172 -6.17 -3.22 0.48
C ARG A 172 -4.98 -3.07 1.43
N ARG A 173 -3.76 -3.20 0.89
CA ARG A 173 -2.50 -3.03 1.64
C ARG A 173 -1.93 -1.63 1.51
N ASP A 174 -2.39 -0.86 0.53
CA ASP A 174 -2.02 0.53 0.38
C ASP A 174 -2.71 1.39 1.44
N VAL A 175 -1.93 2.14 2.22
CA VAL A 175 -2.43 2.94 3.35
C VAL A 175 -3.41 4.00 2.89
N VAL A 176 -3.12 4.71 1.80
CA VAL A 176 -3.95 5.80 1.29
C VAL A 176 -5.24 5.22 0.74
N ALA A 177 -5.16 4.27 -0.18
CA ALA A 177 -6.33 3.70 -0.83
C ALA A 177 -7.24 2.97 0.18
N SER A 178 -6.67 2.13 1.05
CA SER A 178 -7.45 1.36 2.03
C SER A 178 -8.11 2.25 3.10
N THR A 179 -7.44 3.33 3.52
CA THR A 179 -8.04 4.30 4.47
C THR A 179 -9.22 5.02 3.85
N THR A 180 -9.08 5.50 2.61
CA THR A 180 -10.19 6.13 1.87
C THR A 180 -11.37 5.16 1.77
N ALA A 181 -11.14 3.93 1.32
CA ALA A 181 -12.20 2.93 1.18
C ALA A 181 -12.86 2.55 2.52
N ALA A 182 -12.09 2.41 3.60
CA ALA A 182 -12.63 2.08 4.92
C ALA A 182 -13.52 3.22 5.46
N LEU A 183 -13.09 4.47 5.31
CA LEU A 183 -13.84 5.64 5.77
C LEU A 183 -15.06 5.92 4.88
N ASP A 184 -14.98 5.73 3.56
CA ASP A 184 -16.14 5.77 2.65
C ASP A 184 -17.19 4.74 3.09
N MET A 185 -16.73 3.52 3.42
CA MET A 185 -17.59 2.47 3.92
C MET A 185 -18.28 2.86 5.21
N MET A 186 -17.53 3.39 6.17
CA MET A 186 -18.08 3.83 7.45
C MET A 186 -19.07 4.98 7.30
N GLN A 187 -18.84 5.94 6.41
CA GLN A 187 -19.80 7.01 6.14
C GLN A 187 -21.11 6.45 5.55
N ARG A 188 -21.04 5.51 4.61
CA ARG A 188 -22.23 4.84 4.06
C ARG A 188 -22.99 4.10 5.16
N LEU A 189 -22.29 3.29 5.95
CA LEU A 189 -22.87 2.54 7.06
C LEU A 189 -23.50 3.48 8.10
N ASN A 190 -22.85 4.61 8.42
CA ASN A 190 -23.38 5.55 9.39
C ASN A 190 -24.69 6.20 8.94
N ARG A 191 -24.82 6.54 7.65
CA ARG A 191 -26.12 6.95 7.08
C ARG A 191 -27.17 5.86 7.18
N MET A 192 -26.79 4.61 6.93
CA MET A 192 -27.71 3.46 7.02
C MET A 192 -28.23 3.22 8.44
N PHE A 193 -27.43 3.54 9.46
CA PHE A 193 -27.80 3.39 10.87
C PHE A 193 -28.16 4.73 11.53
N ASP A 194 -28.67 5.69 10.77
CA ASP A 194 -29.20 6.96 11.27
C ASP A 194 -28.23 7.73 12.18
N GLY A 195 -26.94 7.66 11.90
CA GLY A 195 -25.89 8.31 12.69
C GLY A 195 -25.35 7.49 13.87
N ASP A 196 -25.89 6.30 14.16
CA ASP A 196 -25.41 5.45 15.26
C ASP A 196 -24.06 4.81 14.92
N TRP A 197 -23.00 5.37 15.51
CA TRP A 197 -21.63 4.90 15.30
C TRP A 197 -21.34 3.54 15.91
N LEU A 198 -22.04 3.12 16.99
CA LEU A 198 -21.82 1.80 17.57
C LEU A 198 -22.36 0.70 16.64
N LEU A 199 -23.55 0.93 16.06
CA LEU A 199 -24.12 0.06 15.03
C LEU A 199 -23.28 0.09 13.74
N THR A 200 -22.78 1.26 13.35
CA THR A 200 -21.86 1.43 12.20
C THR A 200 -20.62 0.56 12.35
N VAL A 201 -19.93 0.64 13.49
CA VAL A 201 -18.71 -0.13 13.77
C VAL A 201 -19.02 -1.63 13.90
N ALA A 202 -20.17 -2.01 14.47
CA ALA A 202 -20.62 -3.40 14.49
C ALA A 202 -20.89 -3.95 13.08
N ALA A 203 -21.45 -3.13 12.18
CA ALA A 203 -21.71 -3.49 10.79
C ALA A 203 -20.43 -3.55 9.96
N TYR A 204 -19.44 -2.70 10.25
CA TYR A 204 -18.10 -2.79 9.64
C TYR A 204 -17.47 -4.16 9.91
N ASN A 205 -17.53 -4.64 11.15
CA ASN A 205 -16.96 -5.93 11.54
C ASN A 205 -17.75 -7.14 11.00
N SER A 206 -19.08 -7.07 11.00
CA SER A 206 -19.93 -8.26 10.83
C SER A 206 -20.85 -8.24 9.61
N GLY A 207 -20.83 -7.16 8.84
CA GLY A 207 -21.71 -6.90 7.71
C GLY A 207 -23.03 -6.24 8.12
N GLU A 208 -23.47 -5.28 7.31
CA GLU A 208 -24.68 -4.48 7.54
C GLU A 208 -25.97 -5.32 7.60
N GLY A 209 -26.10 -6.33 6.73
CA GLY A 209 -27.28 -7.20 6.69
C GLY A 209 -27.50 -7.96 7.99
N ARG A 210 -26.42 -8.37 8.67
CA ARG A 210 -26.49 -9.04 9.97
C ARG A 210 -26.99 -8.11 11.06
N VAL A 211 -26.48 -6.87 11.10
CA VAL A 211 -26.94 -5.86 12.06
C VAL A 211 -28.40 -5.48 11.80
N LEU A 212 -28.79 -5.26 10.54
CA LEU A 212 -30.18 -4.99 10.16
C LEU A 212 -31.14 -6.12 10.54
N GLN A 213 -30.72 -7.38 10.35
CA GLN A 213 -31.52 -8.54 10.80
C GLN A 213 -31.69 -8.58 12.32
N ALA A 214 -30.62 -8.30 13.08
CA ALA A 214 -30.71 -8.22 14.54
C ALA A 214 -31.64 -7.09 15.00
N ILE A 215 -31.57 -5.92 14.36
CA ILE A 215 -32.49 -4.79 14.60
C ILE A 215 -33.92 -5.21 14.31
N LYS A 216 -34.19 -5.81 13.14
CA LYS A 216 -35.53 -6.28 12.75
C LYS A 216 -36.08 -7.28 13.78
N ALA A 217 -35.25 -8.19 14.26
CA ALA A 217 -35.63 -9.18 15.26
C ALA A 217 -35.98 -8.55 16.62
N ASN A 218 -35.26 -7.52 17.05
CA ASN A 218 -35.57 -6.79 18.29
C ASN A 218 -36.82 -5.92 18.15
N LYS A 219 -36.99 -5.20 17.02
CA LYS A 219 -38.20 -4.42 16.72
C LYS A 219 -39.46 -5.28 16.78
N ALA A 220 -39.44 -6.47 16.19
CA ALA A 220 -40.56 -7.42 16.21
C ALA A 220 -40.95 -7.88 17.63
N LYS A 221 -40.06 -7.74 18.61
CA LYS A 221 -40.27 -8.12 20.01
C LYS A 221 -40.45 -6.92 20.95
N GLY A 222 -40.54 -5.69 20.41
CA GLY A 222 -40.62 -4.47 21.22
C GLY A 222 -39.37 -4.23 22.10
N ARG A 223 -38.20 -4.72 21.68
CA ARG A 223 -36.94 -4.58 22.43
C ARG A 223 -36.10 -3.42 21.91
N PRO A 224 -35.21 -2.85 22.74
CA PRO A 224 -34.24 -1.84 22.29
C PRO A 224 -33.40 -2.34 21.11
N ILE A 225 -33.02 -1.42 20.23
CA ILE A 225 -32.31 -1.72 18.97
C ILE A 225 -30.87 -1.17 18.95
N ASP A 226 -30.43 -0.56 20.04
CA ASP A 226 -29.07 -0.11 20.22
C ASP A 226 -28.10 -1.30 20.26
N PHE A 227 -26.82 -1.04 19.98
CA PHE A 227 -25.78 -2.06 19.94
C PHE A 227 -25.76 -2.98 21.18
N TRP A 228 -26.08 -2.46 22.36
CA TRP A 228 -25.96 -3.22 23.60
C TRP A 228 -27.04 -4.29 23.73
N ALA A 229 -28.21 -4.07 23.11
CA ALA A 229 -29.36 -4.96 23.14
C ALA A 229 -29.44 -5.95 21.96
N LEU A 230 -28.65 -5.74 20.89
CA LEU A 230 -28.68 -6.62 19.72
C LEU A 230 -28.01 -7.98 19.98
N ALA A 231 -28.66 -9.04 19.52
CA ALA A 231 -28.08 -10.39 19.50
C ALA A 231 -27.12 -10.55 18.32
N LEU A 232 -25.85 -10.16 18.53
CA LEU A 232 -24.78 -10.24 17.54
C LEU A 232 -23.79 -11.39 17.85
N PRO A 233 -23.02 -11.88 16.86
CA PRO A 233 -21.97 -12.85 17.10
C PRO A 233 -21.01 -12.40 18.21
N ARG A 234 -20.40 -13.36 18.92
CA ARG A 234 -19.49 -13.06 20.03
C ARG A 234 -18.37 -12.10 19.63
N GLU A 235 -17.79 -12.30 18.46
CA GLU A 235 -16.72 -11.44 17.92
C GLU A 235 -17.17 -9.98 17.82
N THR A 236 -18.30 -9.74 17.15
CA THR A 236 -18.87 -8.41 16.94
C THR A 236 -19.35 -7.76 18.24
N SER A 237 -19.96 -8.56 19.13
CA SER A 237 -20.39 -8.12 20.46
C SER A 237 -19.23 -7.65 21.34
N ILE A 238 -17.99 -8.04 21.02
CA ILE A 238 -16.75 -7.66 21.70
C ILE A 238 -15.98 -6.59 20.91
N TYR A 239 -16.17 -6.49 19.59
CA TYR A 239 -15.42 -5.60 18.71
C TYR A 239 -15.58 -4.11 19.10
N VAL A 240 -16.81 -3.61 19.24
CA VAL A 240 -17.08 -2.23 19.70
C VAL A 240 -16.51 -2.01 21.12
N PRO A 241 -16.71 -2.91 22.11
CA PRO A 241 -16.03 -2.81 23.40
C PRO A 241 -14.50 -2.75 23.36
N LYS A 242 -13.82 -3.38 22.39
CA LYS A 242 -12.36 -3.26 22.23
C LYS A 242 -11.99 -1.81 21.89
N MET A 243 -12.69 -1.21 20.92
CA MET A 243 -12.47 0.18 20.52
C MET A 243 -12.73 1.15 21.68
N LEU A 244 -13.87 1.02 22.37
CA LEU A 244 -14.21 1.90 23.50
C LEU A 244 -13.26 1.72 24.68
N ALA A 245 -12.77 0.50 24.93
CA ALA A 245 -11.75 0.25 25.94
C ALA A 245 -10.41 0.91 25.59
N LEU A 246 -9.98 0.85 24.31
CA LEU A 246 -8.80 1.57 23.85
C LEU A 246 -8.98 3.08 23.96
N SER A 247 -10.16 3.59 23.60
CA SER A 247 -10.50 5.02 23.72
C SER A 247 -10.34 5.50 25.15
N ASP A 248 -10.96 4.81 26.12
CA ASP A 248 -10.84 5.15 27.54
C ASP A 248 -9.40 5.06 28.06
N ILE A 249 -8.65 4.04 27.65
CA ILE A 249 -7.26 3.85 28.09
C ILE A 249 -6.36 4.97 27.54
N LEU A 250 -6.50 5.34 26.27
CA LEU A 250 -5.69 6.39 25.67
C LEU A 250 -6.02 7.76 26.25
N LYS A 251 -7.32 8.07 26.39
CA LYS A 251 -7.82 9.31 26.99
C LYS A 251 -7.33 9.52 28.41
N HIS A 252 -7.21 8.43 29.18
CA HIS A 252 -6.72 8.44 30.55
C HIS A 252 -5.36 7.74 30.69
N SER A 253 -4.49 7.86 29.67
CA SER A 253 -3.22 7.12 29.59
C SER A 253 -2.33 7.31 30.82
N LYS A 254 -2.22 8.54 31.33
CA LYS A 254 -1.47 8.87 32.57
C LYS A 254 -2.02 8.12 33.79
N GLN A 255 -3.34 8.08 33.97
CA GLN A 255 -4.00 7.38 35.09
C GLN A 255 -3.76 5.87 35.04
N TYR A 256 -3.72 5.29 33.84
CA TYR A 256 -3.44 3.86 33.66
C TYR A 256 -1.94 3.51 33.64
N GLY A 257 -1.06 4.51 33.76
CA GLY A 257 0.39 4.34 33.67
C GLY A 257 0.85 3.85 32.31
N ILE A 258 0.19 4.28 31.23
CA ILE A 258 0.57 4.02 29.84
C ILE A 258 1.43 5.18 29.34
N ARG A 259 2.60 4.86 28.78
CA ARG A 259 3.50 5.85 28.16
C ARG A 259 3.27 5.88 26.66
N LEU A 260 2.62 6.94 26.19
CA LEU A 260 2.47 7.22 24.77
C LEU A 260 3.82 7.64 24.17
N PRO A 261 4.12 7.25 22.92
CA PRO A 261 5.40 7.56 22.30
C PRO A 261 5.50 9.07 22.05
N LYS A 262 6.71 9.63 22.18
CA LYS A 262 6.97 11.02 21.79
C LYS A 262 6.74 11.17 20.29
N THR A 263 5.96 12.17 19.94
CA THR A 263 5.58 12.49 18.57
C THR A 263 6.77 13.02 17.78
N ASN A 264 6.85 12.58 16.53
CA ASN A 264 7.84 13.03 15.58
C ASN A 264 7.20 13.16 14.20
N GLU A 265 6.85 14.40 13.83
CA GLU A 265 6.24 14.71 12.54
C GLU A 265 7.11 14.32 11.34
N SER A 266 8.43 14.24 11.50
CA SER A 266 9.31 13.81 10.40
C SER A 266 9.08 12.35 9.98
N ARG A 267 8.41 11.57 10.84
CA ARG A 267 7.98 10.19 10.57
C ARG A 267 6.63 10.10 9.87
N ALA A 268 5.85 11.19 9.79
CA ALA A 268 4.56 11.21 9.11
C ALA A 268 4.73 10.80 7.65
N LEU A 269 3.87 9.92 7.13
CA LEU A 269 3.95 9.52 5.73
C LEU A 269 3.41 10.61 4.82
N ALA A 270 4.22 10.97 3.83
CA ALA A 270 3.88 11.82 2.71
C ALA A 270 3.70 10.97 1.45
N ARG A 271 2.68 11.32 0.66
CA ARG A 271 2.45 10.77 -0.68
C ARG A 271 3.19 11.61 -1.71
N VAL A 272 4.09 10.98 -2.46
CA VAL A 272 4.82 11.60 -3.56
C VAL A 272 4.36 10.98 -4.87
N GLU A 273 3.78 11.78 -5.74
CA GLU A 273 3.45 11.37 -7.11
C GLU A 273 4.73 11.19 -7.92
N ILE A 274 4.87 10.02 -8.56
CA ILE A 274 6.01 9.69 -9.42
C ILE A 274 5.65 9.72 -10.91
N GLY A 275 4.36 9.84 -11.23
CA GLY A 275 3.83 10.04 -12.59
C GLY A 275 3.95 8.85 -13.56
N GLN A 276 4.81 7.88 -13.26
CA GLN A 276 5.08 6.74 -14.13
C GLN A 276 5.43 5.47 -13.33
N GLN A 277 5.60 4.36 -14.05
CA GLN A 277 6.08 3.13 -13.43
C GLN A 277 7.54 3.30 -12.96
N MET A 278 7.83 2.90 -11.72
CA MET A 278 9.15 3.04 -11.10
C MET A 278 9.49 1.84 -10.23
N GLN A 279 10.76 1.43 -10.28
CA GLN A 279 11.28 0.40 -9.37
C GLN A 279 11.37 0.95 -7.94
N LEU A 280 10.94 0.16 -6.96
CA LEU A 280 11.03 0.56 -5.56
C LEU A 280 12.49 0.70 -5.08
N THR A 281 13.44 0.01 -5.71
CA THR A 281 14.88 0.22 -5.48
C THR A 281 15.29 1.63 -5.85
N GLN A 282 14.93 2.07 -7.05
CA GLN A 282 15.20 3.42 -7.55
C GLN A 282 14.52 4.48 -6.66
N ALA A 283 13.25 4.29 -6.31
CA ALA A 283 12.54 5.20 -5.41
C ALA A 283 13.23 5.31 -4.02
N ALA A 284 13.73 4.20 -3.48
CA ALA A 284 14.43 4.19 -2.20
C ALA A 284 15.78 4.94 -2.27
N GLU A 285 16.53 4.77 -3.34
CA GLU A 285 17.78 5.50 -3.60
C GLU A 285 17.53 7.01 -3.74
N MET A 286 16.55 7.40 -4.54
CA MET A 286 16.14 8.80 -4.74
C MET A 286 15.68 9.44 -3.42
N ALA A 287 14.93 8.71 -2.61
CA ALA A 287 14.47 9.17 -1.30
C ALA A 287 15.55 9.12 -0.20
N GLY A 288 16.73 8.55 -0.46
CA GLY A 288 17.79 8.41 0.54
C GLY A 288 17.41 7.50 1.72
N MET A 289 16.65 6.43 1.47
CA MET A 289 16.22 5.49 2.52
C MET A 289 16.40 4.03 2.11
N SER A 290 16.32 3.10 3.07
CA SER A 290 16.47 1.67 2.76
C SER A 290 15.25 1.13 2.01
N LEU A 291 15.50 0.25 1.03
CA LEU A 291 14.45 -0.44 0.28
C LEU A 291 13.48 -1.19 1.21
N THR A 292 14.00 -1.84 2.25
CA THR A 292 13.19 -2.58 3.23
C THR A 292 12.18 -1.66 3.92
N LYS A 293 12.62 -0.46 4.32
CA LYS A 293 11.76 0.51 4.98
C LYS A 293 10.76 1.12 3.98
N LEU A 294 11.18 1.44 2.76
CA LEU A 294 10.28 1.92 1.71
C LEU A 294 9.17 0.90 1.41
N LYS A 295 9.53 -0.38 1.21
CA LYS A 295 8.58 -1.48 0.99
C LYS A 295 7.63 -1.68 2.18
N SER A 296 8.05 -1.35 3.40
CA SER A 296 7.19 -1.47 4.58
C SER A 296 6.03 -0.48 4.60
N PHE A 297 6.19 0.68 3.94
CA PHE A 297 5.13 1.69 3.79
C PHE A 297 4.32 1.51 2.50
N ASN A 298 4.91 0.84 1.51
CA ASN A 298 4.33 0.66 0.17
C ASN A 298 3.96 -0.80 -0.10
N THR A 299 3.34 -1.47 0.87
CA THR A 299 3.01 -2.91 0.81
C THR A 299 1.94 -3.26 -0.23
N GLY A 300 1.27 -2.24 -0.80
CA GLY A 300 0.37 -2.39 -1.94
C GLY A 300 1.07 -2.89 -3.21
N TYR A 301 2.35 -2.55 -3.42
CA TYR A 301 3.10 -2.97 -4.60
C TYR A 301 3.74 -4.36 -4.41
N LYS A 302 3.33 -5.32 -5.24
CA LYS A 302 3.65 -6.74 -5.07
C LYS A 302 4.96 -7.18 -5.71
N GLN A 303 5.43 -6.45 -6.72
CA GLN A 303 6.53 -6.88 -7.60
C GLN A 303 7.82 -6.08 -7.41
N GLY A 304 7.93 -5.29 -6.34
CA GLY A 304 9.08 -4.40 -6.14
C GLY A 304 9.13 -3.23 -7.14
N VAL A 305 8.05 -3.02 -7.90
CA VAL A 305 7.84 -1.95 -8.87
C VAL A 305 6.42 -1.41 -8.68
N THR A 306 6.18 -0.14 -8.96
CA THR A 306 4.81 0.38 -9.06
C THR A 306 4.05 -0.28 -10.22
N ALA A 307 2.72 -0.29 -10.18
CA ALA A 307 1.93 -0.95 -11.20
C ALA A 307 1.99 -0.19 -12.54
N PRO A 308 2.03 -0.86 -13.71
CA PRO A 308 2.08 -0.18 -15.00
C PRO A 308 0.93 0.84 -15.21
N ASN A 309 -0.28 0.48 -14.77
CA ASN A 309 -1.50 1.29 -14.91
C ASN A 309 -1.90 2.01 -13.59
N GLY A 310 -0.90 2.24 -12.74
CA GLY A 310 -1.05 2.92 -11.47
C GLY A 310 -1.67 2.08 -10.33
N PRO A 311 -1.68 2.63 -9.10
CA PRO A 311 -1.24 3.99 -8.77
C PRO A 311 0.27 4.22 -8.97
N HIS A 312 0.62 5.47 -9.28
CA HIS A 312 1.98 5.95 -9.51
C HIS A 312 2.37 6.98 -8.45
N TYR A 313 2.23 6.59 -7.18
CA TYR A 313 2.77 7.34 -6.05
C TYR A 313 3.54 6.43 -5.10
N ILE A 314 4.42 7.02 -4.30
CA ILE A 314 5.17 6.34 -3.25
C ILE A 314 4.91 7.05 -1.93
N LEU A 315 4.70 6.27 -0.87
CA LEU A 315 4.66 6.75 0.51
C LEU A 315 6.06 6.73 1.11
N VAL A 316 6.53 7.87 1.58
CA VAL A 316 7.79 8.02 2.31
C VAL A 316 7.57 8.86 3.57
N PRO A 317 8.36 8.71 4.63
CA PRO A 317 8.33 9.68 5.73
C PRO A 317 8.61 11.10 5.22
N LYS A 318 8.02 12.12 5.86
CA LYS A 318 8.17 13.54 5.48
C LYS A 318 9.63 13.93 5.31
N ALA A 319 10.51 13.44 6.18
CA ALA A 319 11.95 13.67 6.11
C ALA A 319 12.62 13.28 4.78
N HIS A 320 11.99 12.39 4.00
CA HIS A 320 12.51 11.89 2.72
C HIS A 320 11.69 12.38 1.51
N ALA A 321 10.59 13.09 1.74
CA ALA A 321 9.66 13.47 0.68
C ALA A 321 10.26 14.50 -0.28
N ASP A 322 10.90 15.53 0.24
CA ASP A 322 11.48 16.60 -0.57
C ASP A 322 12.66 16.08 -1.38
N GLN A 323 13.53 15.26 -0.77
CA GLN A 323 14.62 14.60 -1.49
C GLN A 323 14.13 13.74 -2.67
N LEU A 324 13.03 12.99 -2.49
CA LEU A 324 12.43 12.20 -3.56
C LEU A 324 11.86 13.11 -4.66
N LYS A 325 11.15 14.19 -4.31
CA LYS A 325 10.61 15.16 -5.27
C LYS A 325 11.71 15.86 -6.07
N ASP A 326 12.76 16.32 -5.41
CA ASP A 326 13.89 16.98 -6.06
C ASP A 326 14.59 16.02 -7.03
N SER A 327 14.82 14.77 -6.59
CA SER A 327 15.41 13.73 -7.45
C SER A 327 14.54 13.39 -8.67
N LEU A 328 13.21 13.43 -8.53
CA LEU A 328 12.26 13.24 -9.63
C LEU A 328 12.32 14.41 -10.61
N ALA A 329 12.34 15.64 -10.11
CA ALA A 329 12.45 16.83 -10.93
C ALA A 329 13.77 16.86 -11.72
N ASP A 330 14.90 16.52 -11.08
CA ASP A 330 16.19 16.40 -11.75
C ASP A 330 16.20 15.30 -12.82
N SER A 331 15.52 14.18 -12.54
CA SER A 331 15.37 13.07 -13.49
C SER A 331 14.50 13.46 -14.68
N ASP A 332 13.43 14.23 -14.45
CA ASP A 332 12.56 14.74 -15.51
C ASP A 332 13.28 15.79 -16.36
N ILE A 333 14.07 16.68 -15.76
CA ILE A 333 14.94 17.62 -16.48
C ILE A 333 15.93 16.83 -17.34
N ALA A 334 16.63 15.85 -16.77
CA ALA A 334 17.55 14.99 -17.53
C ALA A 334 16.84 14.17 -18.61
N ALA A 335 15.60 13.71 -18.37
CA ALA A 335 14.79 12.98 -19.33
C ALA A 335 14.26 13.88 -20.46
N VAL A 336 13.95 15.14 -20.18
CA VAL A 336 13.56 16.16 -21.17
C VAL A 336 14.76 16.58 -22.00
N GLU A 337 15.91 16.86 -21.38
CA GLU A 337 17.17 17.13 -22.08
C GLU A 337 17.60 15.95 -22.95
N THR A 338 17.48 14.72 -22.43
CA THR A 338 17.76 13.52 -23.24
C THR A 338 16.68 13.22 -24.26
N LYS A 339 15.41 13.60 -24.10
CA LYS A 339 14.36 13.48 -25.16
C LYS A 339 14.55 14.53 -26.25
N LEU A 340 14.93 15.76 -25.89
CA LEU A 340 15.36 16.79 -26.84
C LEU A 340 16.63 16.35 -27.60
N ALA A 341 17.52 15.61 -26.96
CA ALA A 341 18.69 14.99 -27.61
C ALA A 341 18.41 13.64 -28.31
N LYS A 342 17.39 12.86 -27.89
CA LYS A 342 17.00 11.53 -28.41
C LYS A 342 15.90 11.55 -29.48
N ASN A 343 15.34 12.71 -29.81
CA ASN A 343 14.73 12.90 -31.13
C ASN A 343 15.74 12.72 -32.29
N SER A 344 17.01 12.41 -31.96
CA SER A 344 18.05 12.02 -32.90
C SER A 344 18.49 10.54 -32.84
N ALA A 345 17.96 9.64 -31.99
CA ALA A 345 18.41 8.23 -32.00
C ALA A 345 17.46 7.19 -31.36
N ALA A 346 17.10 6.20 -32.18
CA ALA A 346 16.22 5.03 -32.03
C ALA A 346 16.32 4.14 -30.77
N SER A 347 15.17 3.55 -30.38
CA SER A 347 15.04 2.33 -29.57
C SER A 347 14.59 1.16 -30.45
N GLY A 348 15.27 0.00 -30.36
CA GLY A 348 14.90 -1.22 -31.08
C GLY A 348 13.69 -1.94 -30.49
N SER A 349 12.76 -2.39 -31.33
CA SER A 349 11.56 -3.15 -30.91
C SER A 349 11.01 -3.98 -32.08
N SER A 350 11.18 -5.31 -32.11
CA SER A 350 10.68 -6.17 -33.21
C SER A 350 9.15 -6.13 -33.41
N TYR A 351 8.68 -6.53 -34.59
CA TYR A 351 7.28 -6.48 -35.02
C TYR A 351 6.78 -7.79 -35.66
N THR A 352 5.69 -8.36 -35.16
CA THR A 352 5.03 -9.53 -35.75
C THR A 352 3.98 -9.15 -36.80
N VAL A 353 4.12 -9.68 -38.02
CA VAL A 353 3.26 -9.43 -39.19
C VAL A 353 1.87 -10.02 -38.98
N ARG A 354 0.82 -9.22 -39.26
CA ARG A 354 -0.60 -9.56 -39.06
C ARG A 354 -1.30 -9.84 -40.41
N PRO A 355 -2.48 -10.50 -40.41
CA PRO A 355 -3.28 -10.65 -41.62
C PRO A 355 -3.58 -9.29 -42.26
N GLY A 356 -3.24 -9.14 -43.54
CA GLY A 356 -3.43 -7.90 -44.31
C GLY A 356 -2.24 -6.92 -44.28
N ASP A 357 -1.18 -7.20 -43.53
CA ASP A 357 0.02 -6.36 -43.53
C ASP A 357 0.80 -6.46 -44.85
N THR A 358 1.35 -5.32 -45.29
CA THR A 358 2.40 -5.24 -46.30
C THR A 358 3.67 -4.64 -45.71
N LEU A 359 4.84 -4.98 -46.26
CA LEU A 359 6.12 -4.50 -45.72
C LEU A 359 6.24 -2.96 -45.75
N SER A 360 5.66 -2.32 -46.77
CA SER A 360 5.60 -0.85 -46.89
C SER A 360 4.66 -0.22 -45.86
N ALA A 361 3.49 -0.81 -45.60
CA ALA A 361 2.57 -0.34 -44.57
C ALA A 361 3.18 -0.50 -43.17
N ILE A 362 3.85 -1.63 -42.90
CA ILE A 362 4.59 -1.84 -41.64
C ILE A 362 5.69 -0.80 -41.48
N ALA A 363 6.52 -0.59 -42.51
CA ALA A 363 7.61 0.37 -42.48
C ALA A 363 7.10 1.81 -42.24
N THR A 364 6.00 2.20 -42.90
CA THR A 364 5.34 3.50 -42.67
C THR A 364 4.84 3.63 -41.24
N ARG A 365 4.20 2.59 -40.70
CA ARG A 365 3.67 2.56 -39.34
C ARG A 365 4.78 2.63 -38.27
N LEU A 366 5.96 2.11 -38.58
CA LEU A 366 7.14 2.17 -37.74
C LEU A 366 8.03 3.40 -38.03
N ASN A 367 7.63 4.24 -38.98
CA ASN A 367 8.38 5.40 -39.45
C ASN A 367 9.83 5.09 -39.88
N VAL A 368 10.03 3.99 -40.61
CA VAL A 368 11.33 3.59 -41.18
C VAL A 368 11.21 3.40 -42.69
N LYS A 369 12.32 3.48 -43.44
CA LYS A 369 12.28 3.16 -44.87
C LYS A 369 12.08 1.67 -45.06
N THR A 370 11.28 1.28 -46.05
CA THR A 370 11.05 -0.14 -46.38
C THR A 370 12.36 -0.86 -46.70
N SER A 371 13.33 -0.18 -47.30
CA SER A 371 14.67 -0.71 -47.57
C SER A 371 15.50 -1.01 -46.32
N ASP A 372 15.33 -0.23 -45.25
CA ASP A 372 16.02 -0.46 -43.97
C ASP A 372 15.40 -1.66 -43.25
N LEU A 373 14.07 -1.73 -43.23
CA LEU A 373 13.34 -2.88 -42.69
C LEU A 373 13.64 -4.17 -43.48
N GLN A 374 13.84 -4.08 -44.81
CA GLN A 374 14.32 -5.18 -45.63
C GLN A 374 15.73 -5.61 -45.23
N ARG A 375 16.67 -4.66 -45.10
CA ARG A 375 18.05 -4.94 -44.71
C ARG A 375 18.15 -5.62 -43.35
N TRP A 376 17.48 -5.09 -42.32
CA TRP A 376 17.51 -5.67 -40.96
C TRP A 376 16.95 -7.09 -40.89
N ASN A 377 16.09 -7.46 -41.85
CA ASN A 377 15.46 -8.78 -41.89
C ASN A 377 15.97 -9.66 -43.03
N ASN A 378 17.05 -9.24 -43.72
CA ASN A 378 17.61 -9.92 -44.88
C ASN A 378 16.56 -10.24 -45.98
N LEU A 379 15.62 -9.33 -46.24
CA LEU A 379 14.57 -9.47 -47.26
C LEU A 379 14.99 -8.82 -48.58
N GLY A 380 14.70 -9.50 -49.70
CA GLY A 380 14.93 -8.98 -51.05
C GLY A 380 13.82 -8.04 -51.54
N ARG A 381 14.05 -7.35 -52.66
CA ARG A 381 13.09 -6.39 -53.25
C ARG A 381 11.75 -7.02 -53.66
N SER A 382 11.74 -8.32 -53.96
CA SER A 382 10.55 -9.11 -54.32
C SER A 382 10.02 -9.98 -53.18
N SER A 383 10.58 -9.87 -51.96
CA SER A 383 10.18 -10.72 -50.84
C SER A 383 8.85 -10.28 -50.25
N THR A 384 7.90 -11.22 -50.16
CA THR A 384 6.61 -11.04 -49.49
C THR A 384 6.71 -11.46 -48.02
N VAL A 385 6.19 -10.63 -47.10
CA VAL A 385 6.11 -10.99 -45.68
C VAL A 385 4.92 -11.91 -45.42
N LYS A 386 5.11 -12.91 -44.56
CA LYS A 386 4.05 -13.87 -44.19
C LYS A 386 3.41 -13.48 -42.86
N VAL A 387 2.10 -13.69 -42.74
CA VAL A 387 1.39 -13.55 -41.47
C VAL A 387 2.06 -14.41 -40.40
N GLY A 388 2.32 -13.83 -39.22
CA GLY A 388 3.02 -14.46 -38.11
C GLY A 388 4.55 -14.32 -38.15
N GLN A 389 5.14 -13.81 -39.23
CA GLN A 389 6.58 -13.56 -39.32
C GLN A 389 7.00 -12.44 -38.35
N ASN A 390 8.12 -12.59 -37.66
CA ASN A 390 8.66 -11.56 -36.76
C ASN A 390 9.76 -10.78 -37.48
N LEU A 391 9.64 -9.45 -37.54
CA LEU A 391 10.58 -8.55 -38.20
C LEU A 391 11.39 -7.77 -37.14
N GLN A 392 12.70 -7.74 -37.30
CA GLN A 392 13.57 -6.79 -36.63
C GLN A 392 13.27 -5.39 -37.15
N THR A 393 13.06 -4.47 -36.22
CA THR A 393 12.67 -3.09 -36.49
C THR A 393 13.82 -2.12 -36.20
N ALA A 394 14.99 -2.67 -35.93
CA ALA A 394 16.27 -1.99 -35.75
C ALA A 394 17.40 -2.99 -36.03
N ASP A 395 18.57 -2.48 -36.41
CA ASP A 395 19.74 -3.30 -36.75
C ASP A 395 20.30 -4.04 -35.54
N SER A 396 20.38 -5.37 -35.61
CA SER A 396 20.87 -6.22 -34.51
C SER A 396 22.31 -6.73 -34.73
N THR A 397 23.03 -6.21 -35.73
CA THR A 397 24.42 -6.65 -36.02
C THR A 397 25.49 -6.11 -35.07
N SER A 398 25.10 -5.50 -33.95
CA SER A 398 26.00 -5.10 -32.85
C SER A 398 25.63 -5.76 -31.52
N THR A 399 25.51 -7.09 -31.49
CA THR A 399 25.28 -7.85 -30.24
C THR A 399 26.50 -8.68 -29.86
N GLY A 400 27.01 -8.47 -28.65
CA GLY A 400 27.93 -9.41 -28.02
C GLY A 400 28.46 -8.96 -26.66
N THR A 401 27.62 -8.94 -25.61
CA THR A 401 27.91 -9.46 -24.25
C THR A 401 26.65 -9.33 -23.39
N THR A 402 26.31 -10.43 -22.72
CA THR A 402 25.31 -10.70 -21.68
C THR A 402 24.71 -9.49 -20.97
N ALA A 403 23.37 -9.44 -20.88
CA ALA A 403 22.60 -8.42 -20.16
C ALA A 403 23.00 -8.33 -18.68
N ALA A 404 23.98 -7.50 -18.38
CA ALA A 404 24.37 -7.10 -17.04
C ALA A 404 23.55 -5.86 -16.64
N ASN A 405 23.05 -5.84 -15.42
CA ASN A 405 22.34 -4.68 -14.86
C ASN A 405 23.32 -3.50 -14.83
N SER A 406 23.10 -2.49 -15.67
CA SER A 406 23.89 -1.26 -15.65
C SER A 406 23.28 -0.24 -14.69
N ILE A 407 24.13 0.41 -13.93
CA ILE A 407 23.82 1.60 -13.13
C ILE A 407 24.65 2.76 -13.65
N THR A 408 24.11 3.98 -13.60
CA THR A 408 24.89 5.20 -13.90
C THR A 408 25.30 5.85 -12.59
N TYR A 409 26.60 5.93 -12.34
CA TYR A 409 27.20 6.52 -11.16
C TYR A 409 27.76 7.91 -11.49
N GLN A 410 27.41 8.92 -10.70
CA GLN A 410 28.00 10.25 -10.81
C GLN A 410 29.18 10.40 -9.85
N VAL A 411 30.36 10.72 -10.39
CA VAL A 411 31.60 10.91 -9.62
C VAL A 411 31.42 12.06 -8.63
N ARG A 412 31.70 11.81 -7.35
CA ARG A 412 31.66 12.81 -6.28
C ARG A 412 33.05 13.37 -6.00
N LYS A 413 33.11 14.53 -5.33
CA LYS A 413 34.39 15.11 -4.87
C LYS A 413 35.12 14.13 -3.96
N GLY A 414 36.31 13.70 -4.37
CA GLY A 414 37.14 12.71 -3.66
C GLY A 414 37.02 11.26 -4.16
N ASP A 415 36.19 10.99 -5.16
CA ASP A 415 36.14 9.68 -5.79
C ASP A 415 37.35 9.43 -6.72
N SER A 416 37.73 8.16 -6.84
CA SER A 416 38.69 7.64 -7.81
C SER A 416 38.09 6.42 -8.51
N LEU A 417 38.59 6.04 -9.69
CA LEU A 417 38.17 4.80 -10.35
C LEU A 417 38.29 3.59 -9.41
N ALA A 418 39.33 3.56 -8.57
CA ALA A 418 39.55 2.51 -7.59
C ALA A 418 38.50 2.48 -6.46
N SER A 419 38.11 3.65 -5.91
CA SER A 419 37.10 3.70 -4.85
C SER A 419 35.71 3.36 -5.38
N ILE A 420 35.37 3.80 -6.60
CA ILE A 420 34.09 3.50 -7.26
C ILE A 420 34.01 2.00 -7.60
N ALA A 421 35.05 1.45 -8.24
CA ALA A 421 35.09 0.05 -8.63
C ALA A 421 34.93 -0.88 -7.40
N ARG A 422 35.64 -0.59 -6.31
CA ARG A 422 35.53 -1.33 -5.04
C ARG A 422 34.13 -1.24 -4.43
N ARG A 423 33.53 -0.04 -4.38
CA ARG A 423 32.19 0.18 -3.82
C ARG A 423 31.12 -0.63 -4.55
N HIS A 424 31.28 -0.79 -5.86
CA HIS A 424 30.29 -1.44 -6.72
C HIS A 424 30.66 -2.88 -7.11
N GLY A 425 31.73 -3.43 -6.55
CA GLY A 425 32.14 -4.82 -6.76
C GLY A 425 32.52 -5.15 -8.22
N VAL A 426 33.09 -4.17 -8.95
CA VAL A 426 33.50 -4.31 -10.36
C VAL A 426 35.00 -4.05 -10.50
N ASN A 427 35.64 -4.55 -11.56
CA ASN A 427 37.06 -4.26 -11.79
C ASN A 427 37.25 -2.86 -12.39
N ILE A 428 38.33 -2.17 -12.00
CA ILE A 428 38.71 -0.85 -12.52
C ILE A 428 38.85 -0.89 -14.05
N SER A 429 39.47 -1.95 -14.59
CA SER A 429 39.63 -2.16 -16.04
C SER A 429 38.30 -2.28 -16.79
N ASP A 430 37.28 -2.87 -16.16
CA ASP A 430 35.94 -2.96 -16.72
C ASP A 430 35.25 -1.60 -16.71
N VAL A 431 35.36 -0.85 -15.61
CA VAL A 431 34.82 0.52 -15.51
C VAL A 431 35.43 1.45 -16.56
N MET A 432 36.74 1.37 -16.79
CA MET A 432 37.40 2.14 -17.85
C MET A 432 36.91 1.74 -19.24
N ARG A 433 36.78 0.42 -19.49
CA ARG A 433 36.31 -0.12 -20.78
C ARG A 433 34.89 0.35 -21.10
N TRP A 434 33.98 0.39 -20.12
CA TRP A 434 32.59 0.77 -20.32
C TRP A 434 32.38 2.27 -20.58
N ASN A 435 33.28 3.10 -20.07
CA ASN A 435 33.11 4.56 -20.05
C ASN A 435 34.09 5.30 -20.95
N SER A 436 34.98 4.58 -21.62
CA SER A 436 36.07 5.16 -22.42
C SER A 436 36.86 6.23 -21.62
N ALA A 437 36.91 6.09 -20.30
CA ALA A 437 37.39 7.12 -19.39
C ALA A 437 38.92 7.05 -19.25
N SER A 438 39.57 8.22 -19.26
CA SER A 438 40.98 8.35 -18.87
C SER A 438 41.11 8.29 -17.34
N ASN A 439 42.32 8.08 -16.81
CA ASN A 439 42.59 8.01 -15.35
C ASN A 439 42.24 9.29 -14.57
N ASN A 440 41.79 10.36 -15.23
CA ASN A 440 41.47 11.64 -14.63
C ASN A 440 39.95 11.85 -14.54
N LEU A 441 39.35 11.45 -13.42
CA LEU A 441 37.93 11.69 -13.13
C LEU A 441 37.71 13.07 -12.50
N GLN A 442 36.69 13.78 -12.96
CA GLN A 442 36.22 15.03 -12.36
C GLN A 442 34.90 14.82 -11.61
N PRO A 443 34.67 15.52 -10.48
CA PRO A 443 33.36 15.52 -9.83
C PRO A 443 32.27 15.96 -10.82
N GLY A 444 31.23 15.15 -10.96
CA GLY A 444 30.15 15.35 -11.93
C GLY A 444 30.18 14.41 -13.13
N ASP A 445 31.32 13.76 -13.41
CA ASP A 445 31.44 12.78 -14.49
C ASP A 445 30.47 11.61 -14.30
N LYS A 446 29.90 11.10 -15.39
CA LYS A 446 28.97 9.97 -15.37
C LYS A 446 29.67 8.71 -15.84
N LEU A 447 29.66 7.69 -15.00
CA LEU A 447 30.20 6.36 -15.28
C LEU A 447 29.07 5.32 -15.29
N THR A 448 28.93 4.63 -16.41
CA THR A 448 28.16 3.39 -16.55
C THR A 448 28.92 2.24 -15.89
N LEU A 449 28.32 1.62 -14.88
CA LEU A 449 28.85 0.45 -14.19
C LEU A 449 27.92 -0.73 -14.47
N PHE A 450 28.43 -1.83 -14.97
CA PHE A 450 27.67 -3.07 -15.09
C PHE A 450 27.91 -3.92 -13.84
N VAL A 451 26.94 -3.95 -12.93
CA VAL A 451 27.05 -4.61 -11.64
C VAL A 451 26.35 -5.97 -11.69
N ASN A 452 27.02 -7.00 -11.20
CA ASN A 452 26.40 -8.31 -11.01
C ASN A 452 25.64 -8.31 -9.68
N ASN A 453 24.39 -8.77 -9.70
CA ASN A 453 23.48 -8.75 -8.55
C ASN A 453 23.82 -9.79 -7.45
N LYS A 454 25.11 -10.13 -7.32
CA LYS A 454 25.67 -10.95 -6.27
C LYS A 454 26.95 -10.25 -5.83
N LEU A 455 26.87 -9.49 -4.75
CA LEU A 455 27.92 -9.23 -3.76
C LEU A 455 27.42 -8.14 -2.81
N THR A 456 27.10 -8.54 -1.59
CA THR A 456 27.16 -7.67 -0.40
C THR A 456 28.62 -7.25 -0.19
N PRO A 457 28.89 -6.00 0.24
CA PRO A 457 30.06 -5.71 1.02
C PRO A 457 29.67 -5.58 2.50
N ASP A 458 30.25 -6.43 3.33
CA ASP A 458 30.40 -6.19 4.76
C ASP A 458 31.08 -4.83 4.99
N THR A 459 30.39 -3.91 5.67
CA THR A 459 30.76 -3.26 6.95
C THR A 459 29.83 -2.09 7.24
#